data_AF-A0A7W0YA38-F1
#
_entry.id   AF-A0A7W0YA38-F1
#
_cell.length_a   1.000
_cell.length_b   1.000
_cell.length_c   1.000
_cell.angle_alpha   90.00
_cell.angle_beta   90.00
_cell.angle_gamma   90.00
#
_symmetry.space_group_name_H-M   'P 1'
#
loop_
_entity.id
_entity.type
_entity.pdbx_description
1 polymer ?
#
loop_
_entity_poly.entity_id
_entity_poly.type
_entity_poly.pdbx_seq_one_letter_code
_entity_poly.pdbx_strand_id
1 'polypeptide(L)'
;REVSARLGMVLAVAALLAQPRVAHADEPSATRLVLVGLALAPPTYLVGVTLHEGSHALAAKLVGAEVVDVRLFPPGRDPKSGAFRFGWTYVRGLATKNERIFFFLAPKLTDAVLLGGFAALAFTDAWPTDHRYGALALTVFATGLWIDFAKDVVLFSKHNDVTKALDLWCMKGWRQIPARLVYAGIAAGLGYLVYRGYERTFDEDAAVTTPRTLPVWATRF
;
A
#
# COMPACT_ATOMS: atom_id res chain seq x y z
N ARG A 1 -36.47 -14.71 50.54
CA ARG A 1 -36.75 -14.73 49.08
C ARG A 1 -36.76 -13.32 48.49
N GLU A 2 -37.39 -12.32 49.12
CA GLU A 2 -37.40 -10.93 48.62
C GLU A 2 -36.03 -10.24 48.59
N VAL A 3 -35.14 -10.53 49.55
CA VAL A 3 -33.79 -9.94 49.61
C VAL A 3 -32.93 -10.36 48.41
N SER A 4 -33.05 -11.62 47.97
CA SER A 4 -32.33 -12.13 46.79
C SER A 4 -32.84 -11.52 45.48
N ALA A 5 -34.14 -11.22 45.39
CA ALA A 5 -34.72 -10.57 44.21
C ALA A 5 -34.26 -9.11 44.08
N ARG A 6 -34.18 -8.38 45.20
CA ARG A 6 -33.68 -7.00 45.23
C ARG A 6 -32.18 -6.93 44.94
N LEU A 7 -31.38 -7.86 45.47
CA LEU A 7 -29.95 -7.93 45.18
C LEU A 7 -29.69 -8.28 43.71
N GLY A 8 -30.46 -9.20 43.14
CA GLY A 8 -30.39 -9.54 41.70
C GLY A 8 -30.75 -8.36 40.79
N MET A 9 -31.77 -7.58 41.15
CA MET A 9 -32.17 -6.40 40.39
C MET A 9 -31.12 -5.27 40.47
N VAL A 10 -30.53 -5.04 41.65
CA VAL A 10 -29.44 -4.06 41.82
C VAL A 10 -28.19 -4.47 41.03
N LEU A 11 -27.83 -5.76 41.04
CA LEU A 11 -26.71 -6.26 40.25
C LEU A 11 -26.97 -6.20 38.74
N ALA A 12 -28.19 -6.48 38.29
CA ALA A 12 -28.57 -6.36 36.89
C ALA A 12 -28.55 -4.89 36.42
N VAL A 13 -29.05 -3.96 37.22
CA VAL A 13 -28.98 -2.51 36.94
C VAL A 13 -27.54 -2.02 36.98
N ALA A 14 -26.72 -2.47 37.95
CA ALA A 14 -25.31 -2.13 38.01
C ALA A 14 -24.53 -2.68 36.80
N ALA A 15 -24.85 -3.89 36.32
CA ALA A 15 -24.25 -4.46 35.11
C ALA A 15 -24.71 -3.74 33.82
N LEU A 16 -25.96 -3.26 33.77
CA LEU A 16 -26.49 -2.44 32.68
C LEU A 16 -25.89 -1.02 32.66
N LEU A 17 -25.56 -0.46 33.83
CA LEU A 17 -24.91 0.85 33.98
C LEU A 17 -23.39 0.77 33.84
N ALA A 18 -22.78 -0.38 34.14
CA ALA A 18 -21.38 -0.70 33.89
C ALA A 18 -21.17 -1.19 32.46
N GLN A 19 -21.79 -0.53 31.47
CA GLN A 19 -21.34 -0.70 30.10
C GLN A 19 -19.85 -0.34 30.06
N PRO A 20 -18.98 -1.21 29.53
CA PRO A 20 -17.60 -0.84 29.32
C PRO A 20 -17.63 0.39 28.43
N ARG A 21 -17.36 1.57 29.00
CA ARG A 21 -16.93 2.71 28.19
C ARG A 21 -15.65 2.23 27.56
N VAL A 22 -15.73 1.81 26.30
CA VAL A 22 -14.56 1.73 25.45
C VAL A 22 -13.88 3.06 25.65
N ALA A 23 -12.67 3.05 26.20
CA ALA A 23 -11.88 4.26 26.34
C ALA A 23 -11.67 4.76 24.91
N HIS A 24 -12.53 5.67 24.46
CA HIS A 24 -12.28 6.46 23.27
C HIS A 24 -11.02 7.24 23.62
N ALA A 25 -9.88 6.80 23.08
CA ALA A 25 -8.71 7.65 23.07
C ALA A 25 -9.16 8.96 22.43
N ASP A 26 -8.82 10.10 23.05
CA ASP A 26 -9.10 11.41 22.49
C ASP A 26 -8.72 11.43 21.01
N GLU A 27 -9.56 12.05 20.18
CA GLU A 27 -9.29 12.22 18.76
C GLU A 27 -7.86 12.72 18.56
N PRO A 28 -7.03 12.02 17.78
CA PRO A 28 -5.63 12.37 17.66
C PRO A 28 -5.48 13.72 16.97
N SER A 29 -4.73 14.63 17.58
CA SER A 29 -4.40 15.91 16.96
C SER A 29 -3.62 15.71 15.65
N ALA A 30 -3.74 16.65 14.71
CA ALA A 30 -3.02 16.63 13.45
C ALA A 30 -1.50 16.45 13.64
N THR A 31 -0.90 17.14 14.63
CA THR A 31 0.53 16.99 14.96
C THR A 31 0.88 15.56 15.35
N ARG A 32 0.04 14.90 16.14
CA ARG A 32 0.25 13.50 16.54
C ARG A 32 0.16 12.56 15.34
N LEU A 33 -0.81 12.79 14.45
CA LEU A 33 -0.93 12.02 13.21
C LEU A 33 0.30 12.19 12.31
N VAL A 34 0.82 13.41 12.15
CA VAL A 34 2.05 13.63 11.38
C VAL A 34 3.24 12.87 11.98
N LEU A 35 3.44 12.96 13.30
CA LEU A 35 4.54 12.25 13.98
C LEU A 35 4.41 10.73 13.85
N VAL A 36 3.20 10.18 13.99
CA VAL A 36 2.94 8.76 13.78
C VAL A 36 3.19 8.38 12.32
N GLY A 37 2.79 9.22 11.36
CA GLY A 37 3.03 8.98 9.94
C GLY A 37 4.52 8.90 9.61
N LEU A 38 5.33 9.80 10.20
CA LEU A 38 6.79 9.75 10.10
C LEU A 38 7.37 8.47 10.73
N ALA A 39 6.88 8.07 11.90
CA ALA A 39 7.32 6.85 12.58
C ALA A 39 6.94 5.57 11.82
N LEU A 40 5.88 5.62 10.99
CA LEU A 40 5.47 4.52 10.13
C LEU A 40 6.34 4.39 8.86
N ALA A 41 7.11 5.42 8.47
CA ALA A 41 7.89 5.38 7.23
C ALA A 41 8.94 4.25 7.18
N PRO A 42 9.76 3.98 8.23
CA PRO A 42 10.72 2.88 8.18
C PRO A 42 10.09 1.48 8.02
N PRO A 43 9.06 1.09 8.79
CA PRO A 43 8.43 -0.22 8.59
C PRO A 43 7.70 -0.31 7.26
N THR A 44 6.98 0.73 6.81
CA THR A 44 6.30 0.70 5.50
C THR A 44 7.30 0.61 4.35
N TYR A 45 8.46 1.26 4.48
CA TYR A 45 9.55 1.12 3.54
C TYR A 45 10.06 -0.34 3.44
N LEU A 46 10.26 -1.04 4.57
CA LEU A 46 10.66 -2.46 4.55
C LEU A 46 9.60 -3.34 3.87
N VAL A 47 8.31 -3.08 4.13
CA VAL A 47 7.22 -3.77 3.44
C VAL A 47 7.24 -3.45 1.94
N GLY A 48 7.46 -2.20 1.56
CA GLY A 48 7.56 -1.76 0.16
C GLY A 48 8.68 -2.49 -0.59
N VAL A 49 9.89 -2.56 -0.01
CA VAL A 49 11.00 -3.34 -0.60
C VAL A 49 10.64 -4.82 -0.69
N THR A 50 9.98 -5.37 0.33
CA THR A 50 9.54 -6.77 0.34
C THR A 50 8.55 -7.07 -0.78
N LEU A 51 7.58 -6.18 -1.00
CA LEU A 51 6.61 -6.31 -2.09
C LEU A 51 7.29 -6.14 -3.45
N HIS A 52 8.17 -5.16 -3.58
CA HIS A 52 8.89 -4.90 -4.83
C HIS A 52 9.75 -6.10 -5.24
N GLU A 53 10.68 -6.52 -4.40
CA GLU A 53 11.56 -7.65 -4.69
C GLU A 53 10.80 -9.00 -4.70
N GLY A 54 9.80 -9.14 -3.83
CA GLY A 54 8.91 -10.31 -3.81
C GLY A 54 8.12 -10.47 -5.10
N SER A 55 7.68 -9.38 -5.72
CA SER A 55 6.98 -9.41 -7.01
C SER A 55 7.87 -9.83 -8.17
N HIS A 56 9.15 -9.42 -8.18
CA HIS A 56 10.17 -9.92 -9.11
C HIS A 56 10.31 -11.44 -8.97
N ALA A 57 10.47 -11.92 -7.72
CA ALA A 57 10.63 -13.33 -7.44
C ALA A 57 9.39 -14.15 -7.86
N LEU A 58 8.19 -13.66 -7.56
CA LEU A 58 6.93 -14.29 -7.96
C LEU A 58 6.79 -14.32 -9.48
N ALA A 59 7.04 -13.21 -10.17
CA ALA A 59 6.94 -13.13 -11.61
C ALA A 59 7.90 -14.11 -12.31
N ALA A 60 9.12 -14.26 -11.79
CA ALA A 60 10.06 -15.26 -12.28
C ALA A 60 9.52 -16.69 -12.09
N LYS A 61 8.99 -17.02 -10.92
CA LYS A 61 8.38 -18.35 -10.67
C LYS A 61 7.20 -18.64 -11.59
N LEU A 62 6.36 -17.64 -11.87
CA LEU A 62 5.18 -17.78 -12.74
C LEU A 62 5.55 -18.12 -14.19
N VAL A 63 6.75 -17.76 -14.65
CA VAL A 63 7.24 -18.09 -15.99
C VAL A 63 8.21 -19.27 -15.99
N GLY A 64 8.30 -20.02 -14.90
CA GLY A 64 9.17 -21.20 -14.78
C GLY A 64 10.65 -20.88 -14.58
N ALA A 65 11.00 -19.63 -14.30
CA ALA A 65 12.37 -19.24 -13.98
C ALA A 65 12.75 -19.57 -12.52
N GLU A 66 14.05 -19.70 -12.28
CA GLU A 66 14.60 -19.97 -10.95
C GLU A 66 14.92 -18.65 -10.23
N VAL A 67 14.46 -18.54 -8.98
CA VAL A 67 14.87 -17.47 -8.07
C VAL A 67 16.09 -17.94 -7.30
N VAL A 68 17.22 -17.28 -7.51
CA VAL A 68 18.53 -17.66 -6.95
C VAL A 68 18.77 -16.99 -5.61
N ASP A 69 18.35 -15.74 -5.45
CA ASP A 69 18.54 -14.95 -4.24
C ASP A 69 17.46 -13.86 -4.17
N VAL A 70 16.97 -13.59 -2.96
CA VAL A 70 16.08 -12.47 -2.65
C VAL A 70 16.60 -11.80 -1.38
N ARG A 71 17.17 -10.61 -1.55
CA ARG A 71 17.67 -9.79 -0.45
C ARG A 71 16.71 -8.65 -0.20
N LEU A 72 16.03 -8.71 0.95
CA LEU A 72 15.08 -7.69 1.38
C LEU A 72 15.69 -6.70 2.37
N PHE A 73 16.61 -7.17 3.20
CA PHE A 73 17.27 -6.39 4.26
C PHE A 73 18.58 -7.08 4.69
N PRO A 74 19.59 -6.33 5.18
CA PRO A 74 19.71 -4.88 5.14
C PRO A 74 20.05 -4.38 3.72
N PRO A 75 19.71 -3.11 3.40
CA PRO A 75 20.28 -2.39 2.27
C PRO A 75 21.80 -2.48 2.26
N GLY A 76 22.39 -2.44 1.07
CA GLY A 76 23.83 -2.54 0.96
C GLY A 76 24.33 -2.48 -0.48
N ARG A 77 25.64 -2.65 -0.64
CA ARG A 77 26.23 -2.78 -1.98
C ARG A 77 25.92 -4.16 -2.55
N ASP A 78 25.24 -4.16 -3.69
CA ASP A 78 25.00 -5.36 -4.49
C ASP A 78 26.37 -5.97 -4.88
N PRO A 79 26.64 -7.25 -4.56
CA PRO A 79 27.93 -7.89 -4.84
C PRO A 79 28.21 -8.13 -6.33
N LYS A 80 27.19 -8.14 -7.19
CA LYS A 80 27.32 -8.32 -8.65
C LYS A 80 27.46 -7.01 -9.41
N SER A 81 26.75 -5.95 -8.98
CA SER A 81 26.78 -4.65 -9.67
C SER A 81 27.62 -3.58 -8.98
N GLY A 82 27.99 -3.76 -7.71
CA GLY A 82 28.69 -2.78 -6.88
C GLY A 82 27.84 -1.57 -6.47
N ALA A 83 26.63 -1.43 -6.99
CA ALA A 83 25.72 -0.33 -6.69
C ALA A 83 25.10 -0.49 -5.30
N PHE A 84 24.89 0.62 -4.60
CA PHE A 84 24.06 0.60 -3.39
C PHE A 84 22.61 0.32 -3.79
N ARG A 85 22.02 -0.68 -3.15
CA ARG A 85 20.64 -1.11 -3.37
C ARG A 85 19.95 -1.35 -2.04
N PHE A 86 18.66 -1.08 -2.08
CA PHE A 86 17.75 -1.27 -0.96
C PHE A 86 17.29 -2.72 -0.82
N GLY A 87 17.13 -3.40 -1.95
CA GLY A 87 16.96 -4.84 -2.07
C GLY A 87 17.46 -5.31 -3.43
N TRP A 88 17.49 -6.62 -3.64
CA TRP A 88 17.70 -7.19 -4.97
C TRP A 88 17.13 -8.61 -5.08
N THR A 89 16.71 -8.94 -6.29
CA THR A 89 16.28 -10.27 -6.68
C THR A 89 17.13 -10.79 -7.82
N TYR A 90 17.77 -11.94 -7.63
CA TYR A 90 18.49 -12.63 -8.70
C TYR A 90 17.70 -13.80 -9.20
N VAL A 91 17.59 -13.88 -10.52
CA VAL A 91 16.87 -14.95 -11.21
C VAL A 91 17.70 -15.50 -12.36
N ARG A 92 17.39 -16.74 -12.76
CA ARG A 92 17.94 -17.42 -13.93
C ARG A 92 16.82 -18.09 -14.71
N GLY A 93 17.01 -18.26 -16.02
CA GLY A 93 16.04 -18.96 -16.86
C GLY A 93 14.91 -18.11 -17.44
N LEU A 94 15.02 -16.77 -17.43
CA LEU A 94 14.15 -15.90 -18.24
C LEU A 94 14.55 -16.00 -19.72
N ALA A 95 13.94 -16.95 -20.43
CA ALA A 95 14.28 -17.39 -21.78
C ALA A 95 13.85 -16.36 -22.84
N THR A 96 12.66 -15.79 -22.71
CA THR A 96 12.10 -14.90 -23.74
C THR A 96 12.18 -13.43 -23.34
N LYS A 97 12.09 -12.55 -24.36
CA LYS A 97 12.00 -11.10 -24.15
C LYS A 97 10.77 -10.72 -23.32
N ASN A 98 9.63 -11.37 -23.56
CA ASN A 98 8.38 -11.05 -22.86
C ASN A 98 8.44 -11.44 -21.39
N GLU A 99 9.07 -12.56 -21.05
CA GLU A 99 9.31 -12.95 -19.65
C GLU A 99 10.16 -11.93 -18.90
N ARG A 100 11.21 -11.40 -19.54
CA ARG A 100 12.06 -10.36 -18.94
C ARG A 100 11.31 -9.05 -18.74
N ILE A 101 10.46 -8.68 -19.69
CA ILE A 101 9.60 -7.49 -19.57
C ILE A 101 8.60 -7.68 -18.44
N PHE A 102 7.92 -8.83 -18.38
CA PHE A 102 7.00 -9.14 -17.30
C PHE A 102 7.68 -9.11 -15.94
N PHE A 103 8.86 -9.73 -15.81
CA PHE A 103 9.70 -9.66 -14.62
C PHE A 103 9.96 -8.20 -14.20
N PHE A 104 10.49 -7.36 -15.09
CA PHE A 104 10.78 -5.96 -14.74
C PHE A 104 9.54 -5.11 -14.41
N LEU A 105 8.39 -5.40 -15.02
CA LEU A 105 7.16 -4.66 -14.75
C LEU A 105 6.38 -5.17 -13.54
N ALA A 106 6.66 -6.37 -13.05
CA ALA A 106 5.90 -7.00 -11.96
C ALA A 106 5.76 -6.14 -10.69
N PRO A 107 6.81 -5.43 -10.21
CA PRO A 107 6.65 -4.53 -9.07
C PRO A 107 5.67 -3.40 -9.34
N LYS A 108 5.70 -2.82 -10.54
CA LYS A 108 4.81 -1.70 -10.91
C LYS A 108 3.37 -2.14 -11.05
N LEU A 109 3.16 -3.35 -11.57
CA LEU A 109 1.83 -3.96 -11.60
C LEU A 109 1.32 -4.22 -10.17
N THR A 110 2.19 -4.69 -9.28
CA THR A 110 1.85 -4.91 -7.87
C THR A 110 1.47 -3.59 -7.18
N ASP A 111 2.29 -2.55 -7.33
CA ASP A 111 2.01 -1.21 -6.80
C ASP A 111 0.68 -0.67 -7.33
N ALA A 112 0.44 -0.77 -8.64
CA ALA A 112 -0.77 -0.28 -9.27
C ALA A 112 -2.03 -1.01 -8.77
N VAL A 113 -1.96 -2.33 -8.58
CA VAL A 113 -3.06 -3.13 -8.02
C VAL A 113 -3.34 -2.73 -6.58
N LEU A 114 -2.30 -2.62 -5.75
CA LEU A 114 -2.44 -2.23 -4.34
C LEU A 114 -2.95 -0.80 -4.19
N LEU A 115 -2.47 0.14 -5.00
CA LEU A 115 -2.98 1.51 -5.06
C LEU A 115 -4.41 1.57 -5.60
N GLY A 116 -4.78 0.70 -6.53
CA GLY A 116 -6.17 0.54 -6.98
C GLY A 116 -7.10 0.05 -5.86
N GLY A 117 -6.64 -0.91 -5.05
CA GLY A 117 -7.34 -1.35 -3.85
C GLY A 117 -7.48 -0.24 -2.81
N PHE A 118 -6.41 0.52 -2.58
CA PHE A 118 -6.43 1.71 -1.73
C PHE A 118 -7.42 2.76 -2.25
N ALA A 119 -7.46 3.00 -3.56
CA ALA A 119 -8.40 3.91 -4.17
C ALA A 119 -9.86 3.43 -4.01
N ALA A 120 -10.12 2.14 -4.12
CA ALA A 120 -11.44 1.59 -3.82
C ALA A 120 -11.85 1.94 -2.39
N LEU A 121 -10.97 1.84 -1.40
CA LEU A 121 -11.25 2.29 -0.03
C LEU A 121 -11.47 3.82 0.04
N ALA A 122 -10.58 4.60 -0.58
CA ALA A 122 -10.59 6.06 -0.51
C ALA A 122 -11.78 6.72 -1.22
N PHE A 123 -12.42 6.03 -2.17
CA PHE A 123 -13.56 6.54 -2.93
C PHE A 123 -14.88 5.81 -2.65
N THR A 124 -14.90 4.89 -1.68
CA THR A 124 -16.13 4.23 -1.21
C THR A 124 -16.38 4.53 0.27
N ASP A 125 -17.47 4.00 0.80
CA ASP A 125 -17.82 4.08 2.22
C ASP A 125 -17.04 3.08 3.09
N ALA A 126 -16.04 2.39 2.53
CA ALA A 126 -15.20 1.44 3.25
C ALA A 126 -13.96 2.06 3.92
N TRP A 127 -13.80 3.39 3.85
CA TRP A 127 -12.69 4.09 4.50
C TRP A 127 -12.80 3.98 6.03
N PRO A 128 -11.70 3.73 6.76
CA PRO A 128 -11.76 3.57 8.22
C PRO A 128 -11.84 4.93 8.93
N THR A 129 -13.00 5.59 8.85
CA THR A 129 -13.29 6.90 9.47
C THR A 129 -13.14 6.87 10.97
N ASP A 130 -13.55 5.77 11.62
CA ASP A 130 -13.58 5.64 13.07
C ASP A 130 -12.20 5.30 13.67
N HIS A 131 -11.19 5.09 12.82
CA HIS A 131 -9.84 4.67 13.19
C HIS A 131 -8.78 5.47 12.43
N ARG A 132 -8.57 6.73 12.83
CA ARG A 132 -7.64 7.67 12.17
C ARG A 132 -6.20 7.15 12.05
N TYR A 133 -5.69 6.40 13.02
CA TYR A 133 -4.37 5.76 12.88
C TYR A 133 -4.35 4.64 11.83
N GLY A 134 -5.46 3.91 11.66
CA GLY A 134 -5.62 2.93 10.60
C GLY A 134 -5.68 3.59 9.22
N ALA A 135 -6.49 4.64 9.08
CA ALA A 135 -6.55 5.47 7.87
C ALA A 135 -5.16 6.04 7.52
N LEU A 136 -4.44 6.55 8.51
CA LEU A 136 -3.09 7.05 8.36
C LEU A 136 -2.12 5.94 7.92
N ALA A 137 -2.16 4.76 8.54
CA ALA A 137 -1.29 3.65 8.18
C ALA A 137 -1.50 3.20 6.73
N LEU A 138 -2.76 3.07 6.30
CA LEU A 138 -3.10 2.78 4.91
C LEU A 138 -2.57 3.86 3.96
N THR A 139 -2.75 5.12 4.32
CA THR A 139 -2.32 6.25 3.48
C THR A 139 -0.80 6.34 3.38
N VAL A 140 -0.06 6.19 4.49
CA VAL A 140 1.41 6.18 4.49
C VAL A 140 1.94 4.98 3.69
N PHE A 141 1.31 3.81 3.82
CA PHE A 141 1.65 2.65 3.01
C PHE A 141 1.43 2.91 1.52
N ALA A 142 0.28 3.47 1.13
CA ALA A 142 -0.02 3.87 -0.23
C ALA A 142 0.98 4.93 -0.76
N THR A 143 1.40 5.89 0.06
CA THR A 143 2.46 6.84 -0.27
C THR A 143 3.77 6.13 -0.62
N GLY A 144 4.14 5.11 0.16
CA GLY A 144 5.34 4.30 -0.12
C GLY A 144 5.29 3.61 -1.49
N LEU A 145 4.16 2.96 -1.81
CA LEU A 145 3.93 2.33 -3.12
C LEU A 145 3.95 3.35 -4.26
N TRP A 146 3.30 4.50 -4.05
CA TRP A 146 3.29 5.57 -5.04
C TRP A 146 4.69 6.14 -5.29
N ILE A 147 5.51 6.34 -4.25
CA ILE A 147 6.90 6.78 -4.41
C ILE A 147 7.70 5.75 -5.19
N ASP A 148 7.56 4.45 -4.89
CA ASP A 148 8.23 3.41 -5.66
C ASP A 148 7.83 3.46 -7.14
N PHE A 149 6.54 3.61 -7.43
CA PHE A 149 6.01 3.74 -8.78
C PHE A 149 6.51 5.02 -9.47
N ALA A 150 6.37 6.18 -8.83
CA ALA A 150 6.56 7.51 -9.42
C ALA A 150 8.02 7.89 -9.66
N LYS A 151 8.97 7.37 -8.86
CA LYS A 151 10.40 7.66 -9.03
C LYS A 151 10.90 7.36 -10.46
N ASP A 152 10.28 6.38 -11.12
CA ASP A 152 10.64 5.92 -12.46
C ASP A 152 10.26 6.90 -13.57
N VAL A 153 9.42 7.90 -13.28
CA VAL A 153 9.11 9.00 -14.20
C VAL A 153 10.36 9.79 -14.55
N VAL A 154 11.19 10.09 -13.54
CA VAL A 154 12.37 10.96 -13.67
C VAL A 154 13.70 10.21 -13.64
N LEU A 155 13.70 8.93 -13.23
CA LEU A 155 14.91 8.10 -13.18
C LEU A 155 15.13 7.34 -14.50
N PHE A 156 16.04 7.86 -15.33
CA PHE A 156 16.48 7.24 -16.59
C PHE A 156 17.67 6.27 -16.41
N SER A 157 17.91 5.79 -15.20
CA SER A 157 19.05 4.91 -14.91
C SER A 157 18.89 3.54 -15.57
N LYS A 158 19.98 2.98 -16.11
CA LYS A 158 20.02 1.59 -16.63
C LYS A 158 19.67 0.51 -15.60
N HIS A 159 19.68 0.86 -14.31
CA HIS A 159 19.33 -0.05 -13.23
C HIS A 159 17.83 -0.03 -12.89
N ASN A 160 17.09 0.92 -13.45
CA ASN A 160 15.65 1.07 -13.25
C ASN A 160 14.84 0.06 -14.07
N ASP A 161 13.78 -0.49 -13.48
CA ASP A 161 13.05 -1.60 -14.12
C ASP A 161 12.18 -1.15 -15.28
N VAL A 162 11.50 -0.01 -15.18
CA VAL A 162 10.77 0.58 -16.32
C VAL A 162 11.72 0.90 -17.46
N THR A 163 12.90 1.44 -17.16
CA THR A 163 13.92 1.71 -18.19
C THR A 163 14.37 0.41 -18.88
N LYS A 164 14.65 -0.67 -18.14
CA LYS A 164 15.00 -1.97 -18.72
C LYS A 164 13.88 -2.56 -19.56
N ALA A 165 12.63 -2.45 -19.12
CA ALA A 165 11.47 -2.93 -19.87
C ALA A 165 11.31 -2.17 -21.20
N LEU A 166 11.43 -0.84 -21.18
CA LEU A 166 11.39 0.01 -22.38
C LEU A 166 12.55 -0.30 -23.34
N ASP A 167 13.76 -0.51 -22.81
CA ASP A 167 14.93 -0.90 -23.59
C ASP A 167 14.72 -2.24 -24.29
N LEU A 168 14.09 -3.21 -23.61
CA LEU A 168 13.72 -4.49 -24.21
C LEU A 168 12.70 -4.29 -25.34
N TRP A 169 11.75 -3.36 -25.23
CA TRP A 169 10.87 -2.95 -26.32
C TRP A 169 11.54 -2.13 -27.43
N CYS A 170 12.87 -1.99 -27.41
CA CYS A 170 13.65 -1.20 -28.38
C CYS A 170 13.31 0.30 -28.34
N MET A 171 12.73 0.78 -27.24
CA MET A 171 12.48 2.20 -26.99
C MET A 171 13.70 2.76 -26.27
N LYS A 172 14.56 3.51 -26.98
CA LYS A 172 15.75 4.16 -26.43
C LYS A 172 15.72 5.66 -26.67
N GLY A 173 16.31 6.43 -25.75
CA GLY A 173 16.41 7.89 -25.85
C GLY A 173 15.03 8.54 -26.04
N TRP A 174 14.88 9.34 -27.09
CA TRP A 174 13.64 10.05 -27.39
C TRP A 174 12.43 9.14 -27.61
N ARG A 175 12.65 7.88 -28.06
CA ARG A 175 11.55 6.91 -28.29
C ARG A 175 10.86 6.50 -26.99
N GLN A 176 11.48 6.72 -25.84
CA GLN A 176 10.86 6.48 -24.53
C GLN A 176 9.90 7.60 -24.11
N ILE A 177 9.98 8.79 -24.70
CA ILE A 177 9.23 9.97 -24.24
C ILE A 177 7.72 9.71 -24.20
N PRO A 178 7.06 9.18 -25.25
CA PRO A 178 5.62 8.96 -25.20
C PRO A 178 5.22 7.98 -24.10
N ALA A 179 5.92 6.86 -23.97
CA ALA A 179 5.65 5.87 -22.93
C ALA A 179 5.85 6.43 -21.52
N ARG A 180 6.88 7.27 -21.33
CA ARG A 180 7.14 7.94 -20.06
C ARG A 180 6.12 9.02 -19.73
N LEU A 181 5.60 9.74 -20.72
CA LEU A 181 4.52 10.71 -20.51
C LEU A 181 3.23 9.99 -20.07
N VAL A 182 2.90 8.85 -20.68
CA VAL A 182 1.79 8.01 -20.23
C VAL A 182 2.04 7.52 -18.80
N TYR A 183 3.24 7.01 -18.51
CA TYR A 183 3.61 6.56 -17.17
C TYR A 183 3.55 7.70 -16.13
N ALA A 184 3.96 8.91 -16.49
CA ALA A 184 3.86 10.10 -15.66
C ALA A 184 2.40 10.49 -15.40
N GLY A 185 1.54 10.39 -16.41
CA GLY A 185 0.10 10.59 -16.24
C GLY A 185 -0.53 9.59 -15.26
N ILE A 186 -0.16 8.31 -15.38
CA ILE A 186 -0.58 7.27 -14.44
C ILE A 186 -0.05 7.58 -13.03
N ALA A 187 1.23 7.91 -12.89
CA ALA A 187 1.84 8.24 -11.60
C ALA A 187 1.16 9.47 -10.95
N ALA A 188 0.84 10.50 -11.72
CA ALA A 188 0.11 11.67 -11.22
C ALA A 188 -1.32 11.30 -10.78
N GLY A 189 -2.02 10.48 -11.56
CA GLY A 189 -3.34 9.95 -11.21
C GLY A 189 -3.30 9.16 -9.90
N LEU A 190 -2.36 8.22 -9.76
CA LEU A 190 -2.16 7.46 -8.51
C LEU A 190 -1.79 8.37 -7.33
N GLY A 191 -0.99 9.40 -7.55
CA GLY A 191 -0.64 10.40 -6.53
C GLY A 191 -1.85 11.19 -6.05
N TYR A 192 -2.79 11.51 -6.96
CA TYR A 192 -4.06 12.12 -6.58
C TYR A 192 -4.89 11.20 -5.66
N LEU A 193 -4.87 9.88 -5.87
CA LEU A 193 -5.57 8.92 -5.00
C LEU A 193 -4.97 8.96 -3.58
N VAL A 194 -3.64 8.97 -3.47
CA VAL A 194 -2.93 9.10 -2.18
C VAL A 194 -3.27 10.43 -1.50
N TYR A 195 -3.28 11.53 -2.25
CA TYR A 195 -3.70 12.84 -1.76
C TYR A 195 -5.13 12.81 -1.19
N ARG A 196 -6.09 12.20 -1.90
CA ARG A 196 -7.47 12.03 -1.40
C ARG A 196 -7.55 11.18 -0.13
N GLY A 197 -6.69 10.17 0.01
CA GLY A 197 -6.55 9.41 1.25
C GLY A 197 -6.07 10.26 2.42
N TYR A 198 -5.09 11.16 2.19
CA TYR A 198 -4.66 12.13 3.21
C TYR A 198 -5.78 13.09 3.59
N GLU A 199 -6.49 13.65 2.61
CA GLU A 199 -7.64 14.51 2.86
C GLU A 199 -8.66 13.81 3.77
N ARG A 200 -9.06 12.57 3.45
CA ARG A 200 -9.99 11.80 4.30
C ARG A 200 -9.41 11.37 5.66
N THR A 201 -8.10 11.29 5.81
CA THR A 201 -7.46 10.97 7.10
C THR A 201 -7.43 12.18 8.03
N PHE A 202 -7.21 13.37 7.46
CA PHE A 202 -7.03 14.61 8.18
C PHE A 202 -8.32 15.44 8.33
N ASP A 203 -9.33 15.18 7.52
CA ASP A 203 -10.66 15.80 7.63
C ASP A 203 -11.38 15.32 8.91
N GLU A 204 -11.64 16.26 9.82
CA GLU A 204 -12.30 16.01 11.11
C GLU A 204 -13.82 15.88 10.95
N ASP A 205 -14.40 16.45 9.89
CA ASP A 205 -15.84 16.43 9.62
C ASP A 205 -16.29 15.12 8.94
N ALA A 206 -15.35 14.37 8.34
CA ALA A 206 -15.61 13.11 7.65
C ALA A 206 -16.07 11.97 8.59
N ALA A 207 -15.85 12.10 9.91
CA ALA A 207 -16.27 11.12 10.92
C ALA A 207 -17.80 11.01 11.10
N VAL A 208 -18.59 11.91 10.50
CA VAL A 208 -20.07 11.97 10.65
C VAL A 208 -20.82 11.50 9.41
N THR A 209 -20.24 10.61 8.60
CA THR A 209 -20.99 9.99 7.50
C THR A 209 -21.61 8.65 7.93
N THR A 210 -22.93 8.67 8.15
CA THR A 210 -23.74 7.48 8.42
C THR A 210 -23.48 6.42 7.33
N PRO A 211 -23.20 5.15 7.68
CA PRO A 211 -22.92 4.12 6.69
C PRO A 211 -24.10 3.99 5.72
N ARG A 212 -23.88 4.31 4.44
CA ARG A 212 -24.83 4.00 3.38
C ARG A 212 -24.69 2.52 3.06
N THR A 213 -25.55 1.72 3.67
CA THR A 213 -25.72 0.33 3.30
C THR A 213 -26.24 0.27 1.86
N LEU A 214 -25.37 -0.10 0.92
CA LEU A 214 -25.82 -0.54 -0.40
C LEU A 214 -26.45 -1.93 -0.22
N PRO A 215 -27.72 -2.13 -0.60
CA PRO A 215 -28.38 -3.42 -0.47
C PRO A 215 -27.83 -4.35 -1.56
N VAL A 216 -26.73 -5.02 -1.27
CA VAL A 216 -26.17 -6.05 -2.16
C VAL A 216 -26.61 -7.41 -1.62
N TRP A 217 -27.74 -7.89 -2.16
CA TRP A 217 -28.18 -9.30 -2.23
C TRP A 217 -28.37 -10.03 -0.90
N ALA A 218 -29.54 -9.82 -0.28
CA ALA A 218 -30.17 -10.81 0.58
C ALA A 218 -30.87 -11.87 -0.29
N THR A 219 -30.13 -12.85 -0.81
CA THR A 219 -30.71 -14.14 -1.23
C THR A 219 -30.14 -15.22 -0.33
N ARG A 220 -30.95 -15.64 0.65
CA ARG A 220 -30.70 -16.84 1.45
C ARG A 220 -30.97 -18.06 0.57
N PHE A 221 -30.05 -19.02 0.58
CA PHE A 221 -30.39 -20.43 0.38
C PHE A 221 -30.76 -21.03 1.73
#